data_AF-A0A8J6ZQ66-F1
#
_entry.id   AF-A0A8J6ZQ66-F1
#
_cell.length_a   1.000
_cell.length_b   1.000
_cell.length_c   1.000
_cell.angle_alpha   90.00
_cell.angle_beta   90.00
_cell.angle_gamma   90.00
#
_symmetry.space_group_name_H-M   'P 1'
#
loop_
_entity.id
_entity.type
_entity.pdbx_description
1 polymer ?
#
loop_
_entity_poly.entity_id
_entity_poly.type
_entity_poly.pdbx_seq_one_letter_code
_entity_poly.pdbx_strand_id
1 'polypeptide(L)'
;MIEITPRQQIFMQDDVPTRLHHLAAHLSQIQALWTQASSQELILTLVKESRYFIEWTVPDMVKADDIDRAAELVDLVRLLTRWLFNWDNIWSNVEQRQSAAGQTQDWLRRVLEIAGKEPESLSA
;
A
#
# COMPACT_ATOMS: atom_id res chain seq x y z
N MET A 1 -12.45 -12.76 -18.72
CA MET A 1 -11.06 -12.37 -18.38
C MET A 1 -11.07 -10.86 -18.33
N ILE A 2 -10.77 -10.23 -17.19
CA ILE A 2 -10.73 -8.76 -17.12
C ILE A 2 -9.50 -8.32 -17.93
N GLU A 3 -9.70 -7.39 -18.85
CA GLU A 3 -8.62 -6.87 -19.69
C GLU A 3 -7.66 -6.04 -18.84
N ILE A 4 -6.37 -6.38 -18.89
CA ILE A 4 -5.32 -5.66 -18.15
C ILE A 4 -5.05 -4.34 -18.86
N THR A 5 -5.06 -3.24 -18.12
CA THR A 5 -4.74 -1.92 -18.71
C THR A 5 -3.25 -1.82 -19.07
N PRO A 6 -2.86 -0.99 -20.06
CA PRO A 6 -1.45 -0.79 -20.41
C PRO A 6 -0.59 -0.32 -19.21
N ARG A 7 -1.14 0.53 -18.33
CA ARG A 7 -0.45 0.99 -17.11
C ARG A 7 -0.20 -0.16 -16.13
N GLN A 8 -1.19 -1.05 -15.96
CA GLN A 8 -1.05 -2.24 -15.13
C GLN A 8 -0.01 -3.20 -15.73
N GLN A 9 -0.02 -3.41 -17.05
CA GLN A 9 0.98 -4.23 -17.74
C GLN A 9 2.41 -3.73 -17.51
N ILE A 10 2.64 -2.42 -17.64
CA ILE A 10 3.96 -1.82 -17.42
C ILE A 10 4.39 -2.02 -15.96
N PHE A 11 3.51 -1.71 -15.00
CA PHE A 11 3.83 -1.88 -13.57
C PHE A 11 4.16 -3.33 -13.20
N MET A 12 3.46 -4.32 -13.78
CA MET A 12 3.68 -5.74 -13.51
C MET A 12 4.96 -6.30 -14.14
N GLN A 13 5.66 -5.55 -15.00
CA GLN A 13 6.97 -5.95 -15.54
C GLN A 13 8.09 -5.80 -14.51
N ASP A 14 7.92 -4.91 -13.53
CA ASP A 14 8.88 -4.70 -12.45
C ASP A 14 8.92 -5.94 -11.53
N ASP A 15 10.06 -6.17 -10.88
CA ASP A 15 10.14 -7.17 -9.82
C ASP A 15 9.32 -6.74 -8.59
N VAL A 16 9.02 -7.70 -7.71
CA VAL A 16 8.23 -7.44 -6.49
C VAL A 16 8.86 -6.35 -5.63
N PRO A 17 10.19 -6.36 -5.34
CA PRO A 17 10.83 -5.28 -4.59
C PRO A 17 10.58 -3.91 -5.19
N THR A 18 10.74 -3.73 -6.51
CA THR A 18 10.53 -2.45 -7.19
C THR A 18 9.07 -1.98 -7.06
N ARG A 19 8.11 -2.88 -7.26
CA ARG A 19 6.67 -2.60 -7.05
C ARG A 19 6.37 -2.15 -5.61
N LEU A 20 7.00 -2.76 -4.62
CA LEU A 20 6.86 -2.37 -3.21
C LEU A 20 7.51 -1.01 -2.91
N HIS A 21 8.60 -0.65 -3.58
CA HIS A 21 9.16 0.70 -3.46
C HIS A 21 8.22 1.78 -4.04
N HIS A 22 7.49 1.49 -5.12
CA HIS A 22 6.45 2.38 -5.62
C HIS A 22 5.31 2.57 -4.61
N LEU A 23 4.88 1.49 -3.96
CA LEU A 23 3.91 1.56 -2.86
C LEU A 23 4.45 2.39 -1.68
N ALA A 24 5.70 2.17 -1.28
CA ALA A 24 6.34 2.96 -0.21
C ALA A 24 6.42 4.46 -0.57
N ALA A 25 6.68 4.81 -1.84
CA ALA A 25 6.67 6.19 -2.29
C ALA A 25 5.28 6.84 -2.13
N HIS A 26 4.20 6.11 -2.43
CA HIS A 26 2.84 6.60 -2.17
C HIS A 26 2.57 6.78 -0.67
N LEU A 27 2.93 5.81 0.17
CA LEU A 27 2.75 5.91 1.62
C LEU A 27 3.53 7.10 2.21
N SER A 28 4.74 7.36 1.72
CA SER A 28 5.54 8.53 2.11
C SER A 28 4.86 9.85 1.74
N GLN A 29 4.29 9.95 0.53
CA GLN A 29 3.53 11.13 0.11
C GLN A 29 2.26 11.33 0.95
N ILE A 30 1.50 10.25 1.19
CA ILE A 30 0.31 10.28 2.07
C ILE A 30 0.69 10.76 3.47
N GLN A 31 1.82 10.29 4.02
CA GLN A 31 2.31 10.71 5.33
C GLN A 31 2.59 12.21 5.41
N ALA A 32 3.25 12.75 4.38
CA ALA A 32 3.52 14.18 4.29
C ALA A 32 2.22 15.00 4.23
N LEU A 33 1.25 14.54 3.44
CA LEU A 33 -0.06 15.21 3.29
C LEU A 33 -0.89 15.18 4.59
N TRP A 34 -0.87 14.07 5.33
CA TRP A 34 -1.47 14.01 6.67
C TRP A 34 -0.85 15.02 7.63
N THR A 35 0.49 15.08 7.67
CA THR A 35 1.24 15.94 8.59
C THR A 35 1.02 17.43 8.28
N GLN A 36 0.90 17.77 7.00
CA GLN A 36 0.62 19.13 6.53
C GLN A 36 -0.87 19.48 6.56
N ALA A 37 -1.75 18.50 6.83
CA ALA A 37 -3.20 18.62 6.67
C ALA A 37 -3.60 19.21 5.30
N SER A 38 -2.93 18.77 4.22
CA SER A 38 -3.06 19.33 2.89
C SER A 38 -3.64 18.33 1.88
N SER A 39 -4.38 18.85 0.90
CA SER A 39 -4.94 18.14 -0.28
C SER A 39 -5.59 16.77 -0.01
N GLN A 40 -6.84 16.78 0.49
CA GLN A 40 -7.66 15.58 0.68
C GLN A 40 -7.81 14.74 -0.60
N GLU A 41 -8.03 15.41 -1.73
CA GLU A 41 -8.22 14.76 -3.03
C GLU A 41 -6.99 13.94 -3.44
N LEU A 42 -5.79 14.48 -3.19
CA LEU A 42 -4.55 13.79 -3.50
C LEU A 42 -4.36 12.58 -2.58
N ILE A 43 -4.66 12.68 -1.28
CA ILE A 43 -4.61 11.52 -0.38
C ILE A 43 -5.55 10.42 -0.90
N LEU A 44 -6.80 10.75 -1.20
CA LEU A 44 -7.77 9.78 -1.72
C LEU A 44 -7.32 9.13 -3.04
N THR A 45 -6.67 9.90 -3.92
CA THR A 45 -6.10 9.39 -5.17
C THR A 45 -4.98 8.40 -4.90
N LEU A 46 -4.00 8.77 -4.06
CA LEU A 46 -2.88 7.91 -3.70
C LEU A 46 -3.33 6.64 -2.96
N VAL A 47 -4.34 6.75 -2.08
CA VAL A 47 -4.96 5.60 -1.40
C VAL A 47 -5.57 4.62 -2.39
N LYS A 48 -6.31 5.11 -3.40
CA LYS A 48 -6.89 4.26 -4.45
C LYS A 48 -5.80 3.57 -5.29
N GLU A 49 -4.78 4.32 -5.71
CA GLU A 49 -3.68 3.76 -6.51
C GLU A 49 -2.84 2.74 -5.73
N SER A 50 -2.58 3.00 -4.45
CA SER A 50 -1.84 2.07 -3.57
C SER A 50 -2.54 0.72 -3.44
N ARG A 51 -3.87 0.70 -3.42
CA ARG A 51 -4.64 -0.56 -3.43
C ARG A 51 -4.38 -1.37 -4.70
N TYR A 52 -4.35 -0.72 -5.87
CA TYR A 52 -4.04 -1.40 -7.12
C TYR A 52 -2.61 -1.94 -7.15
N PHE A 53 -1.63 -1.18 -6.66
CA PHE A 53 -0.24 -1.67 -6.56
C PHE A 53 -0.15 -2.95 -5.73
N ILE A 54 -0.89 -3.01 -4.62
CA ILE A 54 -0.94 -4.23 -3.79
C ILE A 54 -1.63 -5.37 -4.53
N GLU A 55 -2.81 -5.13 -5.13
CA GLU A 55 -3.56 -6.13 -5.91
C GLU A 55 -2.72 -6.75 -7.04
N TRP A 56 -1.79 -5.97 -7.63
CA TRP A 56 -0.90 -6.41 -8.70
C TRP A 56 0.42 -7.00 -8.23
N THR A 57 0.76 -6.87 -6.94
CA THR A 57 2.00 -7.39 -6.36
C THR A 57 1.78 -8.72 -5.63
N VAL A 58 0.70 -8.81 -4.85
CA VAL A 58 0.36 -9.97 -4.02
C VAL A 58 0.35 -11.31 -4.77
N PRO A 59 -0.20 -11.41 -6.00
CA PRO A 59 -0.21 -12.70 -6.73
C PRO A 59 1.18 -13.27 -6.98
N ASP A 60 2.18 -12.44 -7.23
CA ASP A 60 3.54 -12.91 -7.50
C ASP A 60 4.29 -13.27 -6.21
N MET A 61 3.99 -12.60 -5.10
CA MET A 61 4.47 -13.03 -3.78
C MET A 61 3.92 -14.41 -3.39
N VAL A 62 2.63 -14.65 -3.61
CA VAL A 62 2.00 -15.96 -3.35
C VAL A 62 2.58 -17.06 -4.25
N LYS A 63 2.84 -16.77 -5.54
CA LYS A 63 3.52 -17.71 -6.45
C LYS A 63 4.93 -18.06 -5.99
N ALA A 64 5.60 -17.13 -5.31
CA ALA A 64 6.94 -17.30 -4.74
C ALA A 64 6.91 -17.89 -3.31
N ASP A 65 5.76 -18.37 -2.84
CA ASP A 65 5.54 -18.95 -1.51
C ASP A 65 5.75 -17.97 -0.33
N ASP A 66 5.75 -16.65 -0.58
CA ASP A 66 5.82 -15.61 0.45
C ASP A 66 4.41 -15.21 0.93
N ILE A 67 3.68 -16.21 1.44
CA ILE A 67 2.24 -16.10 1.75
C ILE A 67 2.00 -15.16 2.94
N ASP A 68 2.83 -15.22 3.97
CA ASP A 68 2.62 -14.45 5.20
C ASP A 68 2.77 -12.94 4.93
N ARG A 69 3.82 -12.53 4.21
CA ARG A 69 4.02 -11.12 3.87
C ARG A 69 2.99 -10.65 2.84
N ALA A 70 2.53 -11.52 1.94
CA ALA A 70 1.44 -11.20 1.03
C ALA A 70 0.12 -10.93 1.79
N ALA A 71 -0.18 -11.70 2.84
CA ALA A 71 -1.34 -11.48 3.70
C ALA A 71 -1.28 -10.14 4.44
N GLU A 72 -0.10 -9.72 4.89
CA GLU A 72 0.09 -8.39 5.50
C GLU A 72 -0.26 -7.26 4.52
N LEU A 73 0.13 -7.36 3.25
CA LEU A 73 -0.26 -6.35 2.25
C LEU A 73 -1.78 -6.32 2.02
N VAL A 74 -2.46 -7.46 2.13
CA VAL A 74 -3.93 -7.50 2.09
C VAL A 74 -4.54 -6.75 3.28
N ASP A 75 -3.94 -6.83 4.48
CA ASP A 75 -4.39 -6.05 5.63
C ASP A 75 -4.20 -4.54 5.40
N LEU A 76 -3.14 -4.12 4.72
CA LEU A 76 -2.99 -2.74 4.26
C LEU A 76 -4.12 -2.34 3.29
N VAL A 77 -4.48 -3.18 2.31
CA VAL A 77 -5.64 -2.90 1.41
C VAL A 77 -6.92 -2.72 2.22
N ARG A 78 -7.15 -3.55 3.24
CA ARG A 78 -8.33 -3.43 4.11
C ARG A 78 -8.34 -2.11 4.87
N LEU A 79 -7.19 -1.69 5.41
CA LEU A 79 -7.06 -0.39 6.06
C LEU A 79 -7.38 0.76 5.10
N LEU A 80 -6.73 0.79 3.93
CA LEU A 80 -6.93 1.82 2.90
C LEU A 80 -8.38 1.86 2.42
N THR A 81 -9.02 0.70 2.29
CA THR A 81 -10.43 0.61 1.91
C THR A 81 -11.33 1.20 2.99
N ARG A 82 -11.07 0.91 4.27
CA ARG A 82 -11.83 1.51 5.39
C ARG A 82 -11.73 3.03 5.40
N TRP A 83 -10.58 3.58 5.04
CA TRP A 83 -10.42 5.03 4.93
C TRP A 83 -11.30 5.62 3.82
N LEU A 84 -11.39 4.98 2.66
CA LEU A 84 -12.26 5.44 1.57
C LEU A 84 -13.74 5.50 1.98
N PHE A 85 -14.21 4.53 2.78
CA PHE A 85 -15.59 4.51 3.25
C PHE A 85 -15.89 5.46 4.41
N ASN A 86 -14.88 5.81 5.20
CA ASN A 86 -15.05 6.64 6.41
C ASN A 86 -14.32 7.99 6.30
N TRP A 87 -14.05 8.43 5.08
CA TRP A 87 -13.15 9.55 4.82
C TRP A 87 -13.56 10.83 5.54
N ASP A 88 -14.82 11.24 5.42
CA ASP A 88 -15.31 12.48 6.01
C ASP A 88 -15.19 12.48 7.54
N ASN A 89 -15.42 11.33 8.18
CA ASN A 89 -15.26 11.15 9.63
C ASN A 89 -13.79 11.25 10.04
N ILE A 90 -12.89 10.60 9.29
CA ILE A 90 -11.45 10.64 9.55
C ILE A 90 -10.94 12.07 9.35
N TRP A 91 -11.29 12.71 8.25
CA TRP A 91 -10.78 14.03 7.90
C TRP A 91 -11.30 15.13 8.82
N SER A 92 -12.55 15.07 9.28
CA SER A 92 -13.08 16.09 10.19
C SER A 92 -12.56 15.96 11.63
N ASN A 93 -12.06 14.79 12.03
CA ASN A 93 -11.60 14.51 13.40
C ASN A 93 -10.06 14.51 13.52
N VAL A 94 -9.51 15.44 14.32
CA VAL A 94 -8.05 15.59 14.51
C VAL A 94 -7.39 14.31 15.03
N GLU A 95 -7.99 13.62 16.00
CA GLU A 95 -7.44 12.40 16.59
C GLU A 95 -7.42 11.26 15.55
N GLN A 96 -8.47 11.15 14.73
CA GLN A 96 -8.50 10.16 13.66
C GLN A 96 -7.48 10.48 12.57
N ARG A 97 -7.25 11.75 12.22
CA ARG A 97 -6.16 12.13 11.30
C ARG A 97 -4.78 11.79 11.86
N GLN A 98 -4.54 12.04 13.14
CA GLN A 98 -3.29 11.68 13.80
C GLN A 98 -3.09 10.16 13.84
N SER A 99 -4.14 9.40 14.13
CA SER A 99 -4.13 7.93 14.07
C SER A 99 -3.83 7.43 12.66
N ALA A 100 -4.45 8.01 11.64
CA ALA A 100 -4.21 7.68 10.24
C ALA A 100 -2.75 7.95 9.83
N ALA A 101 -2.18 9.09 10.26
CA ALA A 101 -0.77 9.40 10.05
C ALA A 101 0.15 8.38 10.74
N GLY A 102 -0.13 7.99 11.98
CA GLY A 102 0.64 6.93 12.66
C GLY A 102 0.61 5.61 11.89
N GLN A 103 -0.58 5.19 11.46
CA GLN A 103 -0.76 3.97 10.67
C GLN A 103 -0.02 4.02 9.32
N THR A 104 -0.05 5.16 8.61
CA THR A 104 0.72 5.31 7.36
C THR A 104 2.22 5.17 7.61
N GLN A 105 2.73 5.77 8.68
CA GLN A 105 4.15 5.70 9.03
C GLN A 105 4.61 4.26 9.35
N ASP A 106 3.79 3.51 10.08
CA ASP A 106 4.07 2.11 10.41
C ASP A 106 4.03 1.22 9.17
N TRP A 107 3.02 1.39 8.31
CA TRP A 107 2.94 0.65 7.05
C TRP A 107 4.05 1.02 6.07
N LEU A 108 4.46 2.29 6.00
CA LEU A 108 5.61 2.69 5.19
C LEU A 108 6.86 1.92 5.60
N ARG A 109 7.14 1.85 6.91
CA ARG A 109 8.27 1.08 7.43
C ARG A 109 8.13 -0.40 7.06
N ARG A 110 6.95 -0.97 7.27
CA ARG A 110 6.70 -2.39 7.01
C ARG A 110 6.85 -2.76 5.54
N VAL A 111 6.33 -1.96 4.62
CA VAL A 111 6.48 -2.19 3.18
C VAL A 111 7.94 -2.14 2.76
N LEU A 112 8.74 -1.22 3.30
CA LEU A 112 10.18 -1.17 3.03
C LEU A 112 10.93 -2.40 3.59
N GLU A 113 10.52 -2.91 4.75
CA GLU A 113 11.08 -4.15 5.30
C GLU A 113 10.77 -5.36 4.41
N ILE A 114 9.54 -5.45 3.88
CA ILE A 114 9.16 -6.53 2.94
C ILE A 114 9.96 -6.38 1.65
N ALA A 115 10.09 -5.17 1.11
CA ALA A 115 10.82 -4.91 -0.13
C ALA A 115 12.32 -5.23 -0.04
N GLY A 116 12.92 -5.13 1.15
CA GLY A 116 14.33 -5.39 1.39
C GLY A 116 14.70 -6.84 1.73
N LYS A 117 13.72 -7.74 1.90
CA LYS A 117 13.97 -9.15 2.25
C LYS A 117 13.80 -10.05 1.04
N GLU A 118 14.68 -11.05 0.91
CA GLU A 118 14.44 -12.17 0.01
C GLU A 118 13.26 -13.02 0.52
N PRO A 119 12.53 -13.73 -0.37
CA PRO A 119 11.51 -14.68 0.04
C PRO A 119 12.13 -15.71 0.99
N GLU A 120 11.50 -15.95 2.15
CA GLU A 120 11.99 -16.97 3.07
C GLU A 120 11.87 -18.34 2.39
N SER A 121 13.00 -18.90 1.99
CA SER A 121 13.05 -20.28 1.52
C SER A 121 12.85 -21.17 2.74
N LEU A 122 11.73 -21.89 2.79
CA LEU A 122 11.49 -22.92 3.78
C LEU A 122 12.65 -23.92 3.73
N SER A 123 13.57 -23.82 4.69
CA SER A 123 14.52 -24.89 4.98
C SER A 123 13.70 -26.03 5.58
N ALA A 124 13.38 -27.02 4.75
CA ALA A 124 12.78 -28.29 5.13
C ALA A 124 13.81 -29.21 5.80
#